data_AF-A0A917KBE0-F1
#
_entry.id   AF-A0A917KBE0-F1
#
_cell.length_a   1.000
_cell.length_b   1.000
_cell.length_c   1.000
_cell.angle_alpha   90.00
_cell.angle_beta   90.00
_cell.angle_gamma   90.00
#
_symmetry.space_group_name_H-M   'P 1'
#
loop_
_entity.id
_entity.type
_entity.pdbx_description
1 polymer ?
#
loop_
_entity_poly.entity_id
_entity_poly.type
_entity_poly.pdbx_seq_one_letter_code
_entity_poly.pdbx_strand_id
1 'polypeptide(L)'
;MSRSDVFSGGTLVHRRRESQDRIGLALRLPEPLRQGQRHEIALRLRVAEMLPHYVCVPKSSCEEFDLTVRFGARLPRSVSLLEKVFQNDVSDDSVTGKPLDPDASGEVRVRFRQLEPGFAYGIRWEGCPQEPR
;
A
#
# COMPACT_ATOMS: atom_id res chain seq x y z
N MET A 1 7.22 17.57 1.44
CA MET A 1 8.26 16.53 1.60
C MET A 1 7.67 15.36 2.37
N SER A 2 7.65 14.15 1.79
CA SER A 2 7.24 12.94 2.52
C SER A 2 8.27 12.60 3.62
N ARG A 3 7.82 12.22 4.81
CA ARG A 3 8.68 11.82 5.95
C ARG A 3 8.57 10.31 6.16
N SER A 4 9.71 9.65 6.39
CA SER A 4 9.78 8.20 6.60
C SER A 4 10.56 7.93 7.88
N ASP A 5 9.97 7.16 8.81
CA ASP A 5 10.64 6.70 10.03
C ASP A 5 10.62 5.16 10.04
N VAL A 6 11.73 4.52 10.43
CA VAL A 6 11.79 3.07 10.72
C VAL A 6 11.58 2.89 12.20
N PHE A 7 10.65 2.03 12.59
CA PHE A 7 10.36 1.78 14.00
C PHE A 7 11.15 0.62 14.57
N SER A 8 11.35 -0.43 13.79
CA SER A 8 11.99 -1.66 14.23
C SER A 8 12.55 -2.46 13.05
N GLY A 9 13.52 -3.33 13.33
CA GLY A 9 14.03 -4.31 12.38
C GLY A 9 15.00 -3.76 11.33
N GLY A 10 15.48 -2.53 11.44
CA GLY A 10 16.50 -2.06 10.51
C GLY A 10 16.79 -0.57 10.61
N THR A 11 17.71 -0.13 9.75
CA THR A 11 18.06 1.28 9.61
C THR A 11 17.81 1.73 8.17
N LEU A 12 17.11 2.85 7.99
CA LEU A 12 16.96 3.48 6.68
C LEU A 12 18.30 4.05 6.24
N VAL A 13 18.89 3.48 5.18
CA VAL A 13 20.20 3.89 4.67
C VAL A 13 20.08 4.83 3.47
N HIS A 14 19.08 4.60 2.61
CA HIS A 14 18.84 5.46 1.46
C HIS A 14 17.35 5.69 1.20
N ARG A 15 17.06 6.89 0.72
CA ARG A 15 15.78 7.26 0.14
C ARG A 15 16.07 7.91 -1.20
N ARG A 16 15.69 7.23 -2.29
CA ARG A 16 15.99 7.66 -3.65
C ARG A 16 14.70 7.91 -4.41
N ARG A 17 14.63 9.02 -5.14
CA ARG A 17 13.59 9.21 -6.14
C ARG A 17 13.94 8.32 -7.33
N GLU A 18 13.12 7.31 -7.55
CA GLU A 18 13.35 6.27 -8.55
C GLU A 18 12.66 6.59 -9.88
N SER A 19 11.55 7.32 -9.82
CA SER A 19 10.89 7.96 -10.96
C SER A 19 10.15 9.21 -10.45
N GLN A 20 9.37 9.89 -11.31
CA GLN A 20 8.62 11.05 -10.86
C GLN A 20 7.68 10.72 -9.69
N ASP A 21 7.07 9.53 -9.71
CA ASP A 21 6.04 9.13 -8.75
C ASP A 21 6.46 7.96 -7.85
N ARG A 22 7.70 7.47 -7.99
CA ARG A 22 8.25 6.36 -7.21
C ARG A 22 9.38 6.82 -6.29
N ILE A 23 9.24 6.53 -5.00
CA ILE A 23 10.31 6.68 -4.00
C ILE A 23 10.76 5.27 -3.60
N GLY A 24 12.05 4.97 -3.82
CA GLY A 24 12.70 3.78 -3.29
C GLY A 24 13.25 4.03 -1.89
N LEU A 25 13.09 3.03 -1.02
CA LEU A 25 13.68 3.00 0.32
C LEU A 25 14.62 1.80 0.40
N ALA A 26 15.85 2.02 0.86
CA ALA A 26 16.79 0.94 1.14
C ALA A 26 16.99 0.84 2.66
N LEU A 27 16.83 -0.38 3.17
CA LEU A 27 16.97 -0.69 4.59
C LEU A 27 18.18 -1.59 4.78
N ARG A 28 18.99 -1.29 5.79
CA ARG A 28 20.03 -2.20 6.28
C ARG A 28 19.48 -2.97 7.47
N LEU A 29 19.54 -4.29 7.38
CA LEU A 29 19.16 -5.19 8.46
C LEU A 29 20.22 -5.17 9.58
N PRO A 30 19.84 -5.46 10.84
CA PRO A 30 20.81 -5.55 11.94
C PRO A 30 21.85 -6.65 11.70
N GLU A 31 21.45 -7.74 11.06
CA GLU A 31 22.30 -8.88 10.72
C GLU A 31 21.96 -9.41 9.31
N PRO A 32 22.91 -10.06 8.61
CA PRO A 32 22.62 -10.75 7.35
C PRO A 32 21.58 -11.85 7.53
N LEU A 33 20.57 -11.89 6.65
CA LEU A 33 19.60 -12.96 6.59
C LEU A 33 20.21 -14.23 5.99
N ARG A 34 20.24 -15.33 6.75
CA ARG A 34 20.58 -16.65 6.20
C ARG A 34 19.36 -17.28 5.51
N GLN A 35 19.61 -18.28 4.66
CA GLN A 35 18.55 -19.02 3.98
C GLN A 35 17.54 -19.59 5.00
N GLY A 36 16.25 -19.36 4.75
CA GLY A 36 15.16 -19.81 5.62
C GLY A 36 14.95 -18.98 6.89
N GLN A 37 15.82 -18.01 7.20
CA GLN A 37 15.57 -17.10 8.31
C GLN A 37 14.50 -16.07 7.93
N ARG A 38 13.67 -15.73 8.91
CA ARG A 38 12.66 -14.67 8.82
C ARG A 38 13.16 -13.44 9.55
N HIS A 39 12.86 -12.28 8.99
CA HIS A 39 13.14 -11.00 9.61
C HIS A 39 11.93 -10.08 9.46
N GLU A 40 11.61 -9.33 10.50
CA GLU A 40 10.45 -8.43 10.54
C GLU A 40 10.90 -6.97 10.58
N ILE A 41 10.20 -6.13 9.83
CA ILE A 41 10.50 -4.70 9.69
C ILE A 41 9.19 -3.93 9.85
N ALA A 42 9.23 -2.86 10.65
CA ALA A 42 8.12 -1.93 10.79
C ALA A 42 8.51 -0.53 10.30
N LEU A 43 7.71 0.03 9.40
CA LEU A 43 7.95 1.32 8.74
C LEU A 43 6.75 2.24 8.89
N ARG A 44 6.99 3.54 9.09
CA ARG A 44 5.98 4.59 8.90
C ARG A 44 6.36 5.51 7.77
N LEU A 45 5.42 5.65 6.85
CA LEU A 45 5.52 6.55 5.71
C LEU A 45 4.45 7.62 5.84
N ARG A 46 4.85 8.89 5.74
CA ARG A 46 3.95 10.03 5.61
C ARG A 46 4.13 10.61 4.22
N VAL A 47 3.09 10.55 3.41
CA VAL A 47 3.03 11.17 2.08
C VAL A 47 2.26 12.49 2.16
N ALA A 48 2.57 13.42 1.25
CA ALA A 48 1.88 14.71 1.22
C ALA A 48 0.42 14.56 0.74
N GLU A 49 0.23 13.73 -0.28
CA GLU A 49 -1.07 13.39 -0.85
C GLU A 49 -1.12 11.87 -1.04
N MET A 50 -2.29 11.29 -0.76
CA MET A 50 -2.56 9.88 -1.02
C MET A 50 -3.32 9.77 -2.33
N LEU A 51 -2.82 8.94 -3.24
CA LEU A 51 -3.59 8.57 -4.44
C LEU A 51 -4.90 7.88 -4.00
N PRO A 52 -5.96 7.93 -4.81
CA PRO A 52 -7.25 7.29 -4.51
C PRO A 52 -7.22 5.74 -4.56
N HIS A 53 -6.06 5.14 -4.33
CA HIS A 53 -5.86 3.71 -4.23
C HIS A 53 -4.62 3.41 -3.38
N TYR A 54 -4.59 2.21 -2.81
CA TYR A 54 -3.40 1.66 -2.19
C TYR A 54 -3.29 0.19 -2.56
N VAL A 55 -2.21 -0.17 -3.26
CA VAL A 55 -1.98 -1.51 -3.78
C VAL A 55 -0.57 -2.01 -3.48
N CYS A 56 -0.44 -3.32 -3.30
CA CYS A 56 0.80 -4.05 -3.31
C CYS A 56 0.99 -4.68 -4.68
N VAL A 57 2.14 -4.42 -5.32
CA VAL A 57 2.58 -5.09 -6.55
C VAL A 57 3.87 -5.84 -6.23
N PRO A 58 3.79 -7.12 -5.82
CA PRO A 58 4.95 -7.86 -5.39
C PRO A 58 5.90 -8.14 -6.58
N LYS A 59 7.21 -7.98 -6.34
CA LYS A 59 8.26 -8.36 -7.31
C LYS A 59 8.74 -9.80 -7.14
N SER A 60 8.36 -10.45 -6.05
CA SER A 60 8.71 -11.81 -5.67
C SER A 60 7.52 -12.44 -4.96
N SER A 61 7.49 -13.76 -4.79
CA SER A 61 6.35 -14.43 -4.14
C SER A 61 6.03 -13.79 -2.78
N CYS A 62 4.76 -13.42 -2.59
CA CYS A 62 4.27 -12.82 -1.37
C CYS A 62 3.13 -13.68 -0.85
N GLU A 63 3.38 -14.42 0.23
CA GLU A 63 2.41 -15.36 0.80
C GLU A 63 1.18 -14.66 1.36
N GLU A 64 1.36 -13.46 1.91
CA GLU A 64 0.29 -12.74 2.60
C GLU A 64 0.49 -11.23 2.54
N PHE A 65 -0.60 -10.52 2.29
CA PHE A 65 -0.69 -9.08 2.39
C PHE A 65 -1.99 -8.70 3.09
N ASP A 66 -1.86 -8.17 4.31
CA ASP A 66 -2.96 -7.58 5.07
C ASP A 66 -2.96 -6.07 4.89
N LEU A 67 -4.10 -5.53 4.45
CA LEU A 67 -4.30 -4.10 4.25
C LEU A 67 -5.44 -3.61 5.14
N THR A 68 -5.13 -2.60 5.95
CA THR A 68 -6.13 -1.80 6.67
C THR A 68 -6.03 -0.36 6.21
N VAL A 69 -7.14 0.19 5.70
CA VAL A 69 -7.26 1.60 5.35
C VAL A 69 -8.34 2.22 6.21
N ARG A 70 -7.98 3.27 6.95
CA ARG A 70 -8.93 4.06 7.72
C ARG A 70 -9.19 5.38 7.01
N PHE A 71 -10.43 5.58 6.60
CA PHE A 71 -10.89 6.86 6.09
C PHE A 71 -11.14 7.79 7.29
N GLY A 72 -10.78 9.07 7.15
CA GLY A 72 -10.95 10.07 8.23
C GLY A 72 -12.42 10.37 8.50
N ALA A 73 -12.73 11.58 9.00
CA ALA A 73 -14.11 11.98 9.24
C ALA A 73 -15.00 11.97 7.98
N ARG A 74 -14.39 12.03 6.79
CA ARG A 74 -15.07 11.99 5.51
C ARG A 74 -14.86 10.64 4.84
N LEU A 75 -15.94 9.87 4.73
CA LEU A 75 -15.94 8.61 3.99
C LEU A 75 -15.94 8.85 2.48
N PRO A 76 -15.28 7.96 1.70
CA PRO A 76 -15.39 7.96 0.25
C PRO A 76 -16.82 7.60 -0.18
N ARG A 77 -17.18 7.97 -1.41
CA ARG A 77 -18.46 7.59 -2.02
C ARG A 77 -18.54 6.10 -2.33
N SER A 78 -17.40 5.50 -2.68
CA SER A 78 -17.29 4.08 -2.99
C SER A 78 -15.88 3.59 -2.64
N VAL A 79 -15.78 2.32 -2.27
CA VAL A 79 -14.52 1.60 -2.12
C VAL A 79 -14.65 0.28 -2.88
N SER A 80 -13.59 -0.09 -3.61
CA SER A 80 -13.55 -1.28 -4.45
C SER A 80 -12.28 -2.08 -4.15
N LEU A 81 -12.44 -3.39 -4.00
CA LEU A 81 -11.35 -4.37 -3.91
C LEU A 81 -10.70 -4.54 -5.29
N LEU A 82 -9.38 -4.42 -5.34
CA LEU A 82 -8.56 -4.77 -6.49
C LEU A 82 -7.83 -6.07 -6.17
N GLU A 83 -8.14 -7.14 -6.88
CA GLU A 83 -7.52 -8.46 -6.71
C GLU A 83 -7.05 -8.95 -8.07
N LYS A 84 -5.74 -9.18 -8.20
CA LYS A 84 -5.09 -9.65 -9.44
C LYS A 84 -5.35 -8.74 -10.66
N VAL A 85 -5.27 -7.42 -10.46
CA VAL A 85 -5.42 -6.41 -11.52
C VAL A 85 -4.05 -6.05 -12.11
N PHE A 86 -3.95 -5.70 -13.39
CA PHE A 86 -2.67 -5.20 -13.92
C PHE A 86 -2.33 -3.83 -13.32
N GLN A 87 -1.04 -3.58 -13.08
CA GLN A 87 -0.60 -2.32 -12.45
C GLN A 87 -1.07 -1.07 -13.20
N ASN A 88 -1.11 -1.11 -14.52
CA ASN A 88 -1.54 0.02 -15.34
C ASN A 88 -3.04 0.33 -15.19
N ASP A 89 -3.84 -0.67 -14.81
CA ASP A 89 -5.29 -0.56 -14.76
C ASP A 89 -5.79 -0.18 -13.35
N VAL A 90 -4.89 -0.04 -12.38
CA VAL A 90 -5.24 0.35 -10.99
C VAL A 90 -5.95 1.70 -10.93
N SER A 91 -5.54 2.63 -11.81
CA SER A 91 -6.15 3.96 -11.93
C SER A 91 -7.18 4.05 -13.06
N ASP A 92 -7.49 2.94 -13.73
CA ASP A 92 -8.49 2.89 -14.79
C ASP A 92 -9.88 2.68 -14.17
N ASP A 93 -10.72 3.69 -14.26
CA ASP A 93 -12.08 3.68 -13.73
C ASP A 93 -12.98 2.61 -14.39
N SER A 94 -12.61 2.13 -15.58
CA SER A 94 -13.33 1.04 -16.26
C SER A 94 -13.13 -0.33 -15.59
N VAL A 95 -12.08 -0.50 -14.77
CA VAL A 95 -11.90 -1.70 -13.96
C VAL A 95 -12.84 -1.64 -12.77
N THR A 96 -13.92 -2.41 -12.83
CA THR A 96 -14.82 -2.63 -11.69
C THR A 96 -14.26 -3.69 -10.76
N GLY A 97 -13.76 -3.24 -9.61
CA GLY A 97 -13.47 -4.10 -8.46
C GLY A 97 -14.74 -4.49 -7.69
N LYS A 98 -14.63 -5.47 -6.78
CA LYS A 98 -15.73 -5.85 -5.89
C LYS A 98 -15.99 -4.72 -4.87
N PRO A 99 -17.23 -4.24 -4.67
CA PRO A 99 -17.51 -3.17 -3.73
C PRO A 99 -17.21 -3.61 -2.28
N LEU A 100 -16.73 -2.67 -1.49
CA LEU A 100 -16.44 -2.81 -0.06
C LEU A 100 -17.09 -1.64 0.70
N ASP A 101 -17.66 -1.95 1.86
CA ASP A 101 -18.19 -0.94 2.77
C ASP A 101 -17.21 -0.74 3.94
N PRO A 102 -16.86 0.50 4.30
CA PRO A 102 -16.15 0.78 5.55
C PRO A 102 -16.99 0.34 6.76
N ASP A 103 -16.33 -0.15 7.79
CA ASP A 103 -16.98 -0.49 9.05
C ASP A 103 -17.40 0.77 9.86
N ALA A 104 -17.97 0.56 11.04
CA ALA A 104 -18.43 1.65 11.92
C ALA A 104 -17.31 2.60 12.38
N SER A 105 -16.04 2.20 12.25
CA SER A 105 -14.87 3.03 12.54
C SER A 105 -14.30 3.74 11.29
N GLY A 106 -14.94 3.55 10.13
CA GLY A 106 -14.46 4.07 8.85
C GLY A 106 -13.28 3.27 8.30
N GLU A 107 -13.10 2.02 8.73
CA GLU A 107 -12.01 1.15 8.30
C GLU A 107 -12.46 0.14 7.25
N VAL A 108 -11.59 -0.11 6.27
CA VAL A 108 -11.68 -1.25 5.37
C VAL A 108 -10.48 -2.15 5.64
N ARG A 109 -10.76 -3.44 5.88
CA ARG A 109 -9.76 -4.46 6.14
C ARG A 109 -9.89 -5.56 5.11
N VAL A 110 -8.81 -5.85 4.41
CA VAL A 110 -8.74 -6.90 3.38
C VAL A 110 -7.45 -7.69 3.55
N ARG A 111 -7.52 -8.99 3.23
CA ARG A 111 -6.39 -9.91 3.30
C ARG A 111 -6.27 -10.66 1.99
N PHE A 112 -5.08 -10.60 1.42
CA PHE A 112 -4.71 -11.33 0.21
C PHE A 112 -3.72 -12.43 0.57
N ARG A 113 -3.82 -13.57 -0.11
CA ARG A 113 -2.91 -14.71 0.08
C ARG A 113 -2.36 -15.17 -1.26
N GLN A 114 -1.14 -15.71 -1.25
CA GLN A 114 -0.47 -16.27 -2.42
C GLN A 114 -0.46 -15.30 -3.60
N LEU A 115 -0.01 -14.07 -3.37
CA LEU A 115 -0.02 -13.01 -4.38
C LEU A 115 0.96 -13.34 -5.51
N GLU A 116 0.47 -13.24 -6.74
CA GLU A 116 1.26 -13.48 -7.93
C GLU A 116 2.09 -12.24 -8.30
N PRO A 117 3.40 -12.40 -8.57
CA PRO A 117 4.23 -11.30 -9.03
C PRO A 117 3.70 -10.64 -10.31
N GLY A 118 3.76 -9.31 -10.36
CA GLY A 118 3.32 -8.53 -11.54
C GLY A 118 1.86 -8.09 -11.53
N PHE A 119 1.05 -8.57 -10.59
CA PHE A 119 -0.33 -8.10 -10.38
C PHE A 119 -0.44 -7.17 -9.16
N ALA A 120 -1.46 -6.32 -9.17
CA ALA A 120 -1.81 -5.41 -8.11
C ALA A 120 -2.93 -5.99 -7.22
N TYR A 121 -2.73 -5.83 -5.91
CA TYR A 121 -3.65 -6.27 -4.86
C TYR A 121 -3.86 -5.15 -3.85
N GLY A 122 -5.10 -4.74 -3.60
CA GLY A 122 -5.40 -3.67 -2.66
C GLY A 122 -6.81 -3.12 -2.81
N ILE A 123 -6.96 -1.82 -2.59
CA ILE A 123 -8.26 -1.14 -2.73
C ILE A 123 -8.14 0.17 -3.50
N ARG A 124 -9.23 0.56 -4.16
CA ARG A 124 -9.46 1.88 -4.77
C ARG A 124 -10.66 2.54 -4.10
N TRP A 125 -10.69 3.87 -4.04
CA TRP A 125 -11.82 4.61 -3.51
C TRP A 125 -12.07 5.90 -4.29
N GLU A 126 -13.31 6.35 -4.32
CA GLU A 126 -13.70 7.56 -5.05
C GLU A 126 -14.36 8.60 -4.13
N GLY A 127 -14.22 9.87 -4.47
CA GLY A 127 -15.03 10.92 -3.88
C GLY A 127 -14.69 11.26 -2.42
N CYS A 128 -13.40 11.28 -2.06
CA CYS A 128 -12.96 12.07 -0.91
C CYS A 128 -12.72 13.53 -1.35
N PRO A 129 -13.59 14.46 -0.90
CA PRO A 129 -13.25 15.85 -0.64
C PRO A 129 -11.80 16.19 -0.37
N GLN A 130 -10.95 16.41 -1.37
CA GLN A 130 -9.74 17.19 -1.14
C GLN A 130 -10.21 18.61 -0.78
N GLU A 131 -10.05 19.05 0.47
CA GLU A 131 -10.25 20.47 0.78
C GLU A 131 -9.26 21.28 -0.08
N PRO A 132 -9.73 22.31 -0.81
CA PRO A 132 -8.80 23.25 -1.42
C PRO A 132 -7.99 23.92 -0.31
N ARG A 133 -6.68 23.91 -0.50
CA ARG A 133 -5.69 24.53 0.39
C ARG A 133 -5.89 26.04 0.51
#